data_AF-A0AA87SWU0-F1
#
_entry.id   AF-A0AA87SWU0-F1
#
_cell.length_a   1.000
_cell.length_b   1.000
_cell.length_c   1.000
_cell.angle_alpha   90.00
_cell.angle_beta   90.00
_cell.angle_gamma   90.00
#
_symmetry.space_group_name_H-M   'P 1'
#
loop_
_entity.id
_entity.type
_entity.pdbx_description
1 polymer ?
#
loop_
_entity_poly.entity_id
_entity_poly.type
_entity_poly.pdbx_seq_one_letter_code
_entity_poly.pdbx_strand_id
1 'polypeptide(L)'
;MSFFHNILAASYLPLRMFNILGRSLKVKDDSELRVLLYHDIARQERSRFRTQLEKISRDWKFISPEIFAEMVRGKREILGRNLLLTFDDGYFSNRVVAEEILEPLGIKALFFIISDFVDIKKNRK
;
A
#
# COMPACT_ATOMS: atom_id res chain seq x y z
N MET A 1 4.73 4.32 -30.10
CA MET A 1 4.22 4.28 -28.70
C MET A 1 4.33 5.62 -27.95
N SER A 2 4.57 6.77 -28.60
CA SER A 2 4.82 8.05 -27.91
C SER A 2 3.57 8.93 -27.74
N PHE A 3 2.69 8.99 -28.75
CA PHE A 3 1.58 9.96 -28.79
C PHE A 3 0.53 9.75 -27.69
N PHE A 4 0.01 8.52 -27.55
CA PHE A 4 -0.98 8.19 -26.50
C PHE A 4 -0.40 8.35 -25.09
N HIS A 5 0.88 8.04 -24.89
CA HIS A 5 1.55 8.23 -23.61
C HIS A 5 1.64 9.70 -23.23
N ASN A 6 1.98 10.57 -24.19
CA ASN A 6 2.03 12.02 -23.96
C ASN A 6 0.64 12.61 -23.70
N ILE A 7 -0.40 12.16 -24.41
CA ILE A 7 -1.79 12.57 -24.14
C ILE A 7 -2.22 12.14 -22.73
N LEU A 8 -1.94 10.89 -22.36
CA LEU A 8 -2.28 10.37 -21.04
C LEU A 8 -1.55 11.15 -19.94
N ALA A 9 -0.25 11.42 -20.12
CA ALA A 9 0.55 12.20 -19.18
C ALA A 9 0.05 13.66 -19.10
N ALA A 10 -0.28 14.30 -20.22
CA ALA A 10 -0.82 15.65 -20.26
C ALA A 10 -2.21 15.73 -19.59
N SER A 11 -3.02 14.67 -19.66
CA SER A 11 -4.34 14.62 -19.03
C SER A 11 -4.30 14.61 -17.50
N TYR A 12 -3.17 14.24 -16.90
CA TYR A 12 -3.01 14.17 -15.44
C TYR A 12 -3.22 15.52 -14.76
N LEU A 13 -2.64 16.60 -15.30
CA LEU A 13 -2.74 17.93 -14.68
C LEU A 13 -4.19 18.46 -14.67
N PRO A 14 -4.95 18.44 -15.80
CA PRO A 14 -6.37 18.76 -15.81
C PRO A 14 -7.19 17.87 -14.87
N LEU A 15 -6.98 16.55 -14.88
CA LEU A 15 -7.70 15.61 -14.01
C LEU A 15 -7.43 15.90 -12.52
N ARG A 16 -6.18 16.20 -12.18
CA ARG A 16 -5.78 16.56 -10.82
C ARG A 16 -6.47 17.85 -10.38
N MET A 17 -6.45 18.88 -11.22
CA MET A 17 -7.13 20.15 -10.94
C MET A 17 -8.64 19.96 -10.74
N PHE A 18 -9.29 19.21 -11.64
CA PHE A 18 -10.72 18.89 -11.52
C PHE A 18 -11.06 18.14 -10.22
N ASN A 19 -10.22 17.17 -9.82
CA ASN A 19 -10.41 16.44 -8.58
C ASN A 19 -10.21 17.32 -7.33
N ILE A 20 -9.21 18.20 -7.32
CA ILE A 20 -8.99 19.16 -6.22
C ILE A 20 -10.20 20.09 -6.09
N LEU A 21 -10.68 20.63 -7.21
CA LEU A 21 -11.83 21.54 -7.22
C LEU A 21 -13.10 20.83 -6.73
N GLY A 22 -13.35 19.60 -7.20
CA GLY A 22 -14.49 18.79 -6.78
C GLY A 22 -14.50 18.45 -5.28
N ARG A 23 -13.32 18.19 -4.69
CA ARG A 23 -13.16 17.98 -3.24
C ARG A 23 -13.38 19.27 -2.46
N SER A 24 -12.78 20.38 -2.90
CA SER A 24 -12.94 21.69 -2.26
C SER A 24 -14.41 22.16 -2.25
N LEU A 25 -15.17 21.84 -3.30
CA LEU A 25 -16.59 22.15 -3.40
C LEU A 25 -17.49 21.12 -2.67
N LYS A 26 -16.91 20.14 -1.96
CA LYS A 26 -17.62 19.00 -1.32
C LYS A 26 -18.53 18.22 -2.27
N VAL A 27 -18.29 18.29 -3.57
CA VAL A 27 -19.03 17.55 -4.60
C VAL A 27 -18.51 16.10 -4.68
N LYS A 28 -17.27 15.86 -4.24
CA LYS A 28 -16.68 14.53 -4.11
C LYS A 28 -16.36 14.22 -2.65
N ASP A 29 -16.67 12.98 -2.26
CA ASP A 29 -16.24 12.41 -0.99
C ASP A 29 -14.70 12.32 -0.94
N ASP A 30 -14.13 12.69 0.20
CA ASP A 30 -12.69 12.58 0.49
C ASP A 30 -12.31 11.20 1.05
N SER A 31 -13.30 10.33 1.22
CA SER A 31 -13.10 8.96 1.67
C SER A 31 -12.47 8.12 0.57
N GLU A 32 -11.36 7.48 0.90
CA GLU A 32 -10.57 6.66 -0.01
C GLU A 32 -10.20 5.35 0.67
N LEU A 33 -10.25 4.26 -0.08
CA LEU A 33 -9.74 2.96 0.35
C LEU A 33 -8.70 2.51 -0.68
N ARG A 34 -7.46 2.28 -0.23
CA ARG A 34 -6.35 1.86 -1.10
C ARG A 34 -5.66 0.63 -0.55
N VAL A 35 -5.04 -0.10 -1.48
CA VAL A 35 -4.13 -1.21 -1.18
C VAL A 35 -2.76 -0.81 -1.70
N LEU A 36 -1.73 -0.93 -0.86
CA LEU A 36 -0.34 -0.71 -1.23
C LEU A 36 0.41 -2.04 -1.15
N LEU A 37 1.07 -2.38 -2.25
CA LEU A 37 1.75 -3.66 -2.44
C LEU A 37 3.26 -3.48 -2.46
N TYR A 38 3.96 -4.36 -1.73
CA TYR A 38 5.41 -4.52 -1.77
C TYR A 38 5.80 -5.97 -2.06
N HIS A 39 7.06 -6.18 -2.42
CA HIS A 39 7.66 -7.50 -2.60
C HIS A 39 8.89 -7.55 -1.67
N ASP A 40 10.07 -7.87 -2.18
CA ASP A 40 11.33 -7.81 -1.43
C ASP A 40 11.68 -6.38 -0.96
N ILE A 41 12.30 -6.31 0.21
CA ILE A 41 12.89 -5.08 0.77
C ILE A 41 14.29 -5.41 1.26
N ALA A 42 15.27 -5.00 0.46
CA ALA A 42 16.68 -5.19 0.75
C ALA A 42 17.08 -4.51 2.08
N ARG A 43 18.05 -5.10 2.79
CA ARG A 43 18.47 -4.62 4.13
C ARG A 43 18.83 -3.13 4.16
N GLN A 44 19.53 -2.64 3.14
CA GLN A 44 19.94 -1.24 3.02
C GLN A 44 18.76 -0.28 2.77
N GLU A 45 17.61 -0.78 2.31
CA GLU A 45 16.42 0.04 2.01
C GLU A 45 15.43 0.09 3.16
N ARG A 46 15.56 -0.78 4.17
CA ARG A 46 14.65 -0.88 5.32
C ARG A 46 14.43 0.44 6.05
N SER A 47 15.49 1.24 6.24
CA SER A 47 15.38 2.57 6.86
C SER A 47 14.53 3.51 6.01
N ARG A 48 14.74 3.52 4.68
CA ARG A 48 13.95 4.33 3.74
C ARG A 48 12.49 3.87 3.72
N PHE A 49 12.26 2.57 3.73
CA PHE A 49 10.92 1.98 3.81
C PHE A 49 10.19 2.39 5.09
N ARG A 50 10.84 2.31 6.25
CA ARG A 50 10.26 2.79 7.51
C ARG A 50 9.87 4.27 7.42
N THR A 51 10.78 5.13 6.96
CA THR A 51 10.49 6.56 6.76
C THR A 51 9.35 6.80 5.78
N GLN A 52 9.20 5.95 4.76
CA GLN A 52 8.08 6.03 3.82
C GLN A 52 6.75 5.72 4.53
N LEU A 53 6.67 4.66 5.33
CA LEU A 53 5.46 4.32 6.10
C LEU A 53 5.09 5.41 7.11
N GLU A 54 6.06 5.97 7.82
CA GLU A 54 5.87 7.07 8.78
C GLU A 54 5.41 8.37 8.09
N LYS A 55 5.79 8.60 6.82
CA LYS A 55 5.27 9.72 6.03
C LYS A 55 3.84 9.46 5.57
N ILE A 56 3.56 8.24 5.11
CA ILE A 56 2.21 7.83 4.67
C ILE A 56 1.22 7.92 5.85
N SER A 57 1.62 7.50 7.05
CA SER A 57 0.75 7.50 8.24
C SER A 57 0.29 8.89 8.69
N ARG A 58 0.89 9.97 8.18
CA ARG A 58 0.45 11.35 8.44
C ARG A 58 -0.87 11.67 7.76
N ASP A 59 -1.09 11.08 6.59
CA ASP A 59 -2.23 11.39 5.71
C ASP A 59 -3.18 10.21 5.52
N TRP A 60 -2.73 8.99 5.84
CA TRP A 60 -3.46 7.74 5.63
C TRP A 60 -3.52 6.93 6.91
N LYS A 61 -4.71 6.40 7.20
CA LYS A 61 -4.92 5.42 8.26
C LYS A 61 -4.61 4.03 7.74
N PHE A 62 -3.57 3.40 8.28
CA PHE A 62 -3.36 1.97 8.07
C PHE A 62 -4.48 1.18 8.74
N ILE A 63 -5.12 0.29 7.98
CA ILE A 63 -6.19 -0.58 8.48
C ILE A 63 -5.78 -2.05 8.41
N SER A 64 -6.37 -2.86 9.28
CA SER A 64 -6.12 -4.31 9.28
C SER A 64 -6.87 -5.01 8.13
N PRO A 65 -6.44 -6.23 7.75
CA PRO A 65 -7.16 -7.04 6.76
C PRO A 65 -8.63 -7.25 7.09
N GLU A 66 -8.98 -7.39 8.37
CA GLU A 66 -10.36 -7.59 8.83
C GLU A 66 -11.22 -6.35 8.57
N ILE A 67 -10.71 -5.16 8.94
CA ILE A 67 -11.39 -3.88 8.69
C ILE A 67 -11.56 -3.67 7.18
N PHE A 68 -10.51 -3.96 6.40
CA PHE A 68 -10.58 -3.87 4.94
C PHE A 68 -11.66 -4.78 4.38
N ALA A 69 -11.74 -6.04 4.84
CA ALA A 69 -12.75 -7.00 4.40
C ALA A 69 -14.18 -6.55 4.76
N GLU A 70 -14.40 -5.95 5.94
CA GLU A 70 -15.68 -5.37 6.32
C GLU A 70 -16.10 -4.23 5.38
N MET A 71 -15.15 -3.33 5.08
CA MET A 71 -15.38 -2.19 4.18
C MET A 71 -15.74 -2.63 2.77
N VAL A 72 -14.98 -3.55 2.18
CA VAL A 72 -15.24 -4.08 0.83
C VAL A 72 -16.57 -4.84 0.75
N ARG A 73 -17.00 -5.48 1.85
CA ARG A 73 -18.30 -6.16 1.92
C ARG A 73 -19.47 -5.22 2.23
N GLY A 74 -19.24 -3.91 2.36
CA GLY A 74 -20.26 -2.94 2.72
C GLY A 74 -20.79 -3.07 4.15
N LYS A 75 -20.11 -3.84 5.02
CA LYS A 75 -20.48 -3.99 6.44
C LYS A 75 -19.98 -2.83 7.30
N ARG A 76 -19.03 -2.07 6.77
CA ARG A 76 -18.44 -0.90 7.41
C ARG A 76 -18.28 0.20 6.36
N GLU A 77 -18.63 1.42 6.72
CA GLU A 77 -18.45 2.57 5.85
C GLU A 77 -16.95 2.90 5.68
N ILE A 78 -16.58 3.35 4.47
CA ILE A 78 -15.24 3.86 4.18
C ILE A 78 -15.29 5.36 4.52
N LEU A 79 -14.69 5.74 5.65
CA LEU A 79 -14.60 7.14 6.07
C LEU A 79 -13.14 7.60 6.11
N GLY A 80 -12.84 8.69 5.41
CA GLY A 80 -11.48 9.23 5.29
C GLY A 80 -10.54 8.33 4.47
N ARG A 81 -9.24 8.57 4.59
CA ARG A 81 -8.21 7.91 3.77
C ARG A 81 -7.65 6.68 4.47
N ASN A 82 -8.04 5.50 3.99
CA ASN A 82 -7.71 4.20 4.57
C ASN A 82 -6.78 3.41 3.63
N LEU A 83 -5.80 2.74 4.22
CA LEU A 83 -4.75 2.02 3.49
C LEU A 83 -4.52 0.62 4.07
N LEU A 84 -4.67 -0.41 3.25
CA LEU A 84 -4.18 -1.76 3.57
C LEU A 84 -2.78 -1.93 2.98
N LEU A 85 -1.85 -2.46 3.78
CA LEU A 85 -0.52 -2.83 3.33
C LEU A 85 -0.46 -4.33 3.01
N THR A 86 0.15 -4.68 1.89
CA THR A 86 0.25 -6.06 1.39
C THR A 86 1.65 -6.38 0.90
N PHE A 87 2.04 -7.66 1.00
CA PHE A 87 3.31 -8.18 0.53
C PHE A 87 3.11 -9.49 -0.24
N ASP A 88 3.74 -9.60 -1.41
CA ASP A 88 3.69 -10.81 -2.24
C ASP A 88 4.97 -11.65 -2.13
N ASP A 89 4.94 -12.81 -2.78
CA ASP A 89 6.01 -13.81 -2.98
C ASP A 89 6.56 -14.52 -1.74
N GLY A 90 6.39 -13.97 -0.53
CA GLY A 90 6.87 -14.58 0.70
C GLY A 90 8.39 -14.51 0.89
N TYR A 91 9.04 -13.44 0.39
CA TYR A 91 10.47 -13.20 0.63
C TYR A 91 10.82 -13.22 2.13
N PHE A 92 12.03 -13.70 2.46
CA PHE A 92 12.52 -13.68 3.85
C PHE A 92 12.56 -12.25 4.44
N SER A 93 12.80 -11.24 3.61
CA SER A 93 12.69 -9.82 4.00
C SER A 93 11.32 -9.47 4.59
N ASN A 94 10.24 -10.09 4.10
CA ASN A 94 8.86 -9.77 4.50
C ASN A 94 8.66 -10.09 5.99
N ARG A 95 9.18 -11.23 6.45
CA ARG A 95 9.20 -11.59 7.87
C ARG A 95 9.97 -10.56 8.69
N VAL A 96 11.18 -10.22 8.26
CA VAL A 96 12.03 -9.29 9.01
C VAL A 96 11.42 -7.89 9.06
N VAL A 97 10.80 -7.43 7.96
CA VAL A 97 10.07 -6.17 7.90
C VAL A 97 8.84 -6.19 8.82
N ALA A 98 8.11 -7.31 8.88
CA ALA A 98 6.97 -7.45 9.77
C ALA A 98 7.38 -7.27 11.24
N GLU A 99 8.42 -7.98 11.67
CA GLU A 99 8.92 -7.98 13.05
C GLU A 99 9.64 -6.67 13.42
N GLU A 100 10.56 -6.18 12.57
CA GLU A 100 11.43 -5.05 12.91
C GLU A 100 10.84 -3.67 12.57
N ILE A 101 9.83 -3.59 11.70
CA ILE A 101 9.29 -2.31 11.21
C ILE A 101 7.79 -2.21 11.43
N LEU A 102 6.99 -3.16 10.96
CA LEU A 102 5.53 -3.04 11.00
C LEU A 102 4.97 -3.16 12.42
N GLU A 103 5.45 -4.14 13.19
CA GLU A 103 5.03 -4.35 14.58
C GLU A 103 5.33 -3.13 15.46
N PRO A 104 6.55 -2.55 15.47
CA PRO A 104 6.82 -1.31 16.20
C PRO A 104 5.99 -0.10 15.78
N LEU A 105 5.54 -0.06 14.52
CA LEU A 105 4.65 1.00 14.01
C LEU A 105 3.17 0.70 14.25
N GLY A 106 2.82 -0.48 14.79
CA GLY A 106 1.44 -0.92 14.98
C GLY A 106 0.68 -1.16 13.66
N ILE A 107 1.39 -1.34 12.55
CA ILE A 107 0.80 -1.54 11.23
C ILE A 107 0.51 -3.01 11.02
N LYS A 108 -0.75 -3.34 10.70
CA LYS A 108 -1.14 -4.68 10.24
C LYS A 108 -1.07 -4.74 8.71
N ALA A 109 -0.63 -5.88 8.19
CA ALA A 109 -0.47 -6.13 6.76
C ALA A 109 -0.93 -7.53 6.42
N LEU A 110 -1.13 -7.78 5.13
CA LEU A 110 -1.43 -9.11 4.58
C LEU A 110 -0.23 -9.62 3.79
N PHE A 111 0.12 -10.90 3.98
CA PHE A 111 1.25 -11.55 3.32
C PHE A 111 0.74 -12.70 2.46
N PHE A 112 0.99 -12.65 1.16
CA PHE A 112 0.74 -13.74 0.23
C PHE A 112 2.05 -14.53 0.05
N ILE A 113 2.04 -15.77 0.53
CA ILE A 113 3.22 -16.63 0.54
C ILE A 113 3.00 -17.77 -0.46
N ILE A 114 3.95 -17.94 -1.39
CA ILE A 114 3.97 -19.07 -2.32
C ILE A 114 4.56 -20.26 -1.57
N SER A 115 3.73 -21.21 -1.13
CA SER A 115 4.14 -22.35 -0.29
C SER A 115 5.30 -23.14 -0.86
N ASP A 116 5.29 -23.36 -2.18
CA ASP A 116 6.31 -24.16 -2.88
C ASP A 116 7.71 -23.55 -2.81
N PHE A 117 7.81 -22.24 -2.53
CA PHE A 117 9.08 -21.53 -2.39
C PHE A 117 9.63 -21.55 -0.96
N VAL A 118 8.79 -21.82 0.04
CA VAL A 118 9.19 -21.78 1.46
C VAL A 118 10.19 -22.90 1.79
N ASP A 119 10.03 -24.07 1.17
CA ASP A 119 10.87 -25.24 1.40
C ASP A 119 12.11 -25.32 0.49
N ILE A 120 12.33 -24.33 -0.38
CA ILE A 120 13.51 -24.29 -1.25
C ILE A 120 14.76 -24.16 -0.38
N LYS A 121 15.50 -25.26 -0.27
CA LYS A 121 16.78 -25.28 0.41
C LYS A 121 17.79 -24.51 -0.43
N LYS A 122 18.54 -23.64 0.23
CA LYS A 122 19.68 -22.96 -0.39
C LYS A 122 20.71 -24.00 -0.81
N ASN A 123 20.74 -24.35 -2.09
CA ASN A 123 21.85 -25.11 -2.65
C ASN A 123 23.11 -24.24 -2.51
N ARG A 124 24.02 -24.65 -1.61
CA ARG A 124 25.35 -24.07 -1.53
C ARG A 124 26.09 -24.48 -2.82
N LYS A 125 26.14 -23.58 -3.79
CA LYS A 125 27.20 -23.56 -4.80
C LYS A 125 28.32 -22.68 -4.30
#